data_AF-A0A8D8ADS3-F1
#
_entry.id   AF-A0A8D8ADS3-F1
#
_cell.length_a   1.000
_cell.length_b   1.000
_cell.length_c   1.000
_cell.angle_alpha   90.00
_cell.angle_beta   90.00
_cell.angle_gamma   90.00
#
_symmetry.space_group_name_H-M   'P 1'
#
loop_
_entity.id
_entity.type
_entity.pdbx_description
1 polymer ?
#
loop_
_entity_poly.entity_id
_entity_poly.type
_entity_poly.pdbx_seq_one_letter_code
_entity_poly.pdbx_strand_id
1 'polypeptide(L)'
;MSYTFSNLGIQCVKKKDIEEALRLREEIRVDPFKTGYSHAKQPATIDLNAVRLCFQVFLEGQQRGRFTEPLQPVVSDVIYDKKAMSDLVICKLSDACASVAGGKEIILLCEKVAKEDISVRFYEEQHGHILWEDVGEFQHSNVHKQVAISFRTPRYRTLEIEQSVMVNIQLRRPSDGATSEPLPFELFPLDSANLKPKRKRPNTWDAPEHIPEGAPGAYYNLL
;
A
#
# COMPACT_ATOMS: atom_id res chain seq x y z
N MET A 1 -35.73 3.77 2.06
CA MET A 1 -35.60 2.59 1.18
C MET A 1 -34.12 2.32 0.99
N SER A 2 -33.64 1.10 1.27
CA SER A 2 -32.23 0.72 1.14
C SER A 2 -32.08 -0.40 0.13
N TYR A 3 -31.06 -0.32 -0.71
CA TYR A 3 -30.75 -1.32 -1.73
C TYR A 3 -29.30 -1.77 -1.57
N THR A 4 -29.04 -3.04 -1.87
CA THR A 4 -27.70 -3.63 -1.76
C THR A 4 -27.38 -4.34 -3.07
N PHE A 5 -26.21 -4.04 -3.63
CA PHE A 5 -25.67 -4.71 -4.81
C PHE A 5 -24.61 -5.71 -4.36
N SER A 6 -24.98 -6.98 -4.30
CA SER A 6 -24.03 -8.06 -4.04
C SER A 6 -23.44 -8.57 -5.35
N ASN A 7 -22.22 -9.11 -5.31
CA ASN A 7 -21.57 -9.78 -6.45
C ASN A 7 -21.25 -8.88 -7.65
N LEU A 8 -20.81 -7.64 -7.40
CA LEU A 8 -20.26 -6.79 -8.46
C LEU A 8 -18.82 -7.18 -8.79
N GLY A 9 -18.52 -7.35 -10.08
CA GLY A 9 -17.17 -7.58 -10.59
C GLY A 9 -16.71 -6.46 -11.51
N ILE A 10 -15.42 -6.13 -11.46
CA ILE A 10 -14.78 -5.14 -12.36
C ILE A 10 -13.90 -5.90 -13.36
N GLN A 11 -14.17 -5.70 -14.65
CA GLN A 11 -13.36 -6.27 -15.72
C GLN A 11 -12.42 -5.21 -16.31
N CYS A 12 -11.11 -5.41 -16.12
CA CYS A 12 -10.10 -4.50 -16.65
C CYS A 12 -9.97 -4.62 -18.17
N VAL A 13 -9.74 -3.49 -18.83
CA VAL A 13 -9.47 -3.39 -20.28
C VAL A 13 -7.97 -3.22 -20.49
N LYS A 14 -7.39 -3.90 -21.49
CA LYS A 14 -5.97 -3.73 -21.83
C LYS A 14 -5.77 -2.40 -22.53
N LYS A 15 -4.57 -1.80 -22.40
CA LYS A 15 -4.25 -0.51 -23.03
C LYS A 15 -4.56 -0.41 -24.52
N LYS A 16 -4.32 -1.50 -25.26
CA LYS A 16 -4.59 -1.56 -26.71
C LYS A 16 -6.08 -1.59 -27.07
N ASP A 17 -6.95 -1.98 -26.14
CA ASP A 17 -8.38 -2.19 -26.37
C ASP A 17 -9.23 -1.03 -25.81
N ILE A 18 -8.59 0.04 -25.27
CA ILE A 18 -9.30 1.18 -24.65
C ILE A 18 -10.21 1.88 -25.65
N GLU A 19 -9.71 2.17 -26.85
CA GLU A 19 -10.45 2.94 -27.86
C GLU A 19 -11.75 2.23 -28.25
N GLU A 20 -11.67 0.92 -28.54
CA GLU A 20 -12.84 0.10 -28.84
C GLU A 20 -13.81 0.04 -27.65
N ALA A 21 -13.29 -0.12 -26.43
CA ALA A 21 -14.10 -0.18 -25.23
C ALA A 21 -14.84 1.13 -24.93
N LEU A 22 -14.24 2.29 -25.24
CA LEU A 22 -14.90 3.60 -25.13
C LEU A 22 -15.94 3.79 -26.23
N ARG A 23 -15.65 3.38 -27.47
CA ARG A 23 -16.62 3.43 -28.58
C ARG A 23 -17.89 2.64 -28.26
N LEU A 24 -17.74 1.41 -27.75
CA LEU A 24 -18.88 0.59 -27.34
C LEU A 24 -19.73 1.25 -26.25
N ARG A 25 -19.10 1.96 -25.29
CA ARG A 25 -19.82 2.71 -24.24
C ARG A 25 -20.57 3.92 -24.80
N GLU A 26 -20.00 4.60 -25.80
CA GLU A 26 -20.65 5.69 -26.52
C GLU A 26 -21.87 5.21 -27.32
N GLU A 27 -21.76 4.06 -28.00
CA GLU A 27 -22.86 3.46 -28.78
C GLU A 27 -24.10 3.17 -27.90
N ILE A 28 -23.90 2.71 -26.66
CA ILE A 28 -24.98 2.50 -25.69
C ILE A 28 -25.31 3.74 -24.85
N ARG A 29 -24.72 4.89 -25.17
CA ARG A 29 -24.97 6.21 -24.55
C ARG A 29 -24.66 6.28 -23.05
N VAL A 30 -23.57 5.65 -22.61
CA VAL A 30 -23.09 5.76 -21.22
C VAL A 30 -22.36 7.10 -21.04
N ASP A 31 -23.12 8.10 -20.59
CA ASP A 31 -22.58 9.41 -20.18
C ASP A 31 -23.41 9.99 -19.01
N PRO A 32 -23.16 9.51 -17.77
CA PRO A 32 -23.98 9.89 -16.62
C PRO A 32 -24.02 11.39 -16.35
N PHE A 33 -22.92 12.09 -16.64
CA PHE A 33 -22.72 13.51 -16.34
C PHE A 33 -22.89 14.43 -17.55
N LYS A 34 -23.25 13.90 -18.72
CA LYS A 34 -23.45 14.65 -19.96
C LYS A 34 -22.21 15.47 -20.37
N THR A 35 -21.02 14.91 -20.15
CA THR A 35 -19.74 15.55 -20.47
C THR A 35 -19.29 15.29 -21.92
N GLY A 36 -20.00 14.41 -22.64
CA GLY A 36 -19.62 13.93 -23.96
C GLY A 36 -18.45 12.94 -23.93
N TYR A 37 -17.99 12.56 -25.13
CA TYR A 37 -17.01 11.49 -25.34
C TYR A 37 -15.62 11.99 -25.75
N SER A 38 -15.31 13.27 -25.50
CA SER A 38 -14.04 13.89 -25.89
C SER A 38 -12.82 13.24 -25.23
N HIS A 39 -12.99 12.66 -24.04
CA HIS A 39 -11.96 11.93 -23.31
C HIS A 39 -11.43 10.72 -24.10
N ALA A 40 -12.21 10.14 -25.02
CA ALA A 40 -11.77 9.08 -25.91
C ALA A 40 -10.67 9.52 -26.89
N LYS A 41 -10.49 10.83 -27.12
CA LYS A 41 -9.38 11.38 -27.92
C LYS A 41 -8.06 11.45 -27.17
N GLN A 42 -8.10 11.31 -25.84
CA GLN A 42 -6.90 11.31 -24.99
C GLN A 42 -6.87 10.09 -24.07
N PRO A 43 -6.91 8.84 -24.59
CA PRO A 43 -6.97 7.63 -23.77
C PRO A 43 -5.83 7.50 -22.76
N ALA A 44 -4.66 8.08 -23.07
CA ALA A 44 -3.49 8.07 -22.20
C ALA A 44 -3.69 8.81 -20.87
N THR A 45 -4.71 9.67 -20.77
CA THR A 45 -5.05 10.40 -19.55
C THR A 45 -5.97 9.63 -18.61
N ILE A 46 -6.49 8.47 -19.06
CA ILE A 46 -7.43 7.65 -18.29
C ILE A 46 -6.64 6.74 -17.35
N ASP A 47 -6.90 6.85 -16.04
CA ASP A 47 -6.39 5.91 -15.05
C ASP A 47 -7.15 4.59 -15.15
N LEU A 48 -6.43 3.51 -15.45
CA LEU A 48 -6.99 2.15 -15.55
C LEU A 48 -6.98 1.40 -14.22
N ASN A 49 -6.31 1.96 -13.21
CA ASN A 49 -6.11 1.34 -11.90
C ASN A 49 -7.05 1.93 -10.84
N ALA A 50 -7.87 2.91 -11.19
CA ALA A 50 -8.79 3.58 -10.29
C ALA A 50 -10.13 3.81 -10.99
N VAL A 51 -11.23 3.43 -10.35
CA VAL A 51 -12.59 3.65 -10.85
C VAL A 51 -13.51 4.15 -9.74
N ARG A 52 -14.65 4.75 -10.11
CA ARG A 52 -15.77 5.01 -9.19
C ARG A 52 -17.03 4.36 -9.74
N LEU A 53 -17.89 3.88 -8.87
CA LEU A 53 -19.24 3.47 -9.27
C LEU A 53 -20.12 4.71 -9.37
N CYS A 54 -20.83 4.85 -10.48
CA CYS A 54 -21.81 5.91 -10.67
C CYS A 54 -23.22 5.32 -10.54
N PHE A 55 -24.03 5.92 -9.67
CA PHE A 55 -25.41 5.51 -9.43
C PHE A 55 -26.35 6.51 -10.10
N GLN A 56 -27.16 6.02 -11.04
CA GLN A 56 -28.23 6.78 -11.69
C GLN A 56 -29.57 6.14 -11.35
N VAL A 57 -30.45 6.92 -10.72
CA VAL A 57 -31.80 6.49 -10.37
C VAL A 57 -32.79 7.23 -11.26
N PHE A 58 -33.72 6.49 -11.84
CA PHE A 58 -34.80 7.03 -12.66
C PHE A 58 -36.12 6.83 -11.92
N LEU A 59 -36.85 7.92 -11.70
CA LEU A 59 -38.19 7.90 -11.13
C LEU A 59 -39.22 7.65 -12.22
N GLU A 60 -40.37 7.12 -11.79
CA GLU A 60 -41.53 6.95 -12.64
C GLU A 60 -42.03 8.33 -13.09
N GLY A 61 -42.14 8.52 -14.41
CA GLY A 61 -42.61 9.76 -15.00
C GLY A 61 -44.13 9.87 -15.01
N GLN A 62 -44.65 10.76 -15.84
CA GLN A 62 -46.11 10.95 -16.00
C GLN A 62 -46.81 9.70 -16.57
N GLN A 63 -46.09 8.89 -17.35
CA GLN A 63 -46.60 7.61 -17.87
C GLN A 63 -46.26 6.49 -16.90
N ARG A 64 -47.29 5.92 -16.28
CA ARG A 64 -47.15 4.80 -15.35
C ARG A 64 -46.41 3.62 -16.01
N GLY A 65 -45.46 3.03 -15.30
CA GLY A 65 -44.56 1.97 -15.74
C GLY A 65 -43.32 2.44 -16.50
N ARG A 66 -43.15 3.75 -16.75
CA ARG A 66 -41.95 4.30 -17.41
C ARG A 66 -41.10 5.11 -16.43
N PHE A 67 -39.87 4.64 -16.22
CA PHE A 67 -38.89 5.30 -15.36
C PHE A 67 -37.99 6.21 -16.21
N THR A 68 -38.44 7.45 -16.43
CA THR A 68 -37.78 8.39 -17.37
C THR A 68 -37.23 9.64 -16.72
N GLU A 69 -37.58 9.92 -15.46
CA GLU A 69 -37.16 11.14 -14.76
C GLU A 69 -35.85 10.87 -14.00
N PRO A 70 -34.68 11.32 -14.49
CA PRO A 70 -33.41 11.04 -13.82
C PRO A 70 -33.23 11.90 -12.58
N LEU A 71 -32.76 11.29 -11.50
CA LEU A 71 -32.15 12.02 -10.39
C LEU A 71 -30.71 12.39 -10.71
N GLN A 72 -30.15 13.33 -9.93
CA GLN A 72 -28.75 13.69 -10.04
C GLN A 72 -27.86 12.45 -9.78
N PRO A 73 -26.95 12.10 -10.70
CA PRO A 73 -26.02 11.00 -10.48
C PRO A 73 -25.11 11.26 -9.29
N VAL A 74 -24.83 10.22 -8.52
CA VAL A 74 -23.87 10.25 -7.40
C VAL A 74 -22.80 9.17 -7.60
N VAL A 75 -21.60 9.40 -7.09
CA VAL A 75 -20.48 8.46 -7.22
C VAL A 75 -20.04 7.92 -5.87
N SER A 76 -19.54 6.69 -5.87
CA SER A 76 -18.84 6.11 -4.72
C SER A 76 -17.48 6.78 -4.49
N ASP A 77 -16.83 6.37 -3.39
CA ASP A 77 -15.39 6.50 -3.23
C ASP A 77 -14.65 5.75 -4.35
N VAL A 78 -13.36 6.09 -4.51
CA VAL A 78 -12.49 5.45 -5.51
C VAL A 78 -12.23 4.00 -5.13
N ILE A 79 -12.29 3.11 -6.12
CA ILE A 79 -11.95 1.71 -6.04
C ILE A 79 -10.67 1.51 -6.84
N TYR A 80 -9.63 1.00 -6.19
CA TYR A 80 -8.32 0.77 -6.80
C TYR A 80 -8.14 -0.70 -7.22
N ASP A 81 -7.48 -0.92 -8.35
CA ASP A 81 -7.04 -2.25 -8.78
C ASP A 81 -5.92 -2.73 -7.86
N LYS A 82 -6.24 -3.68 -6.98
CA LYS A 82 -5.26 -4.29 -6.07
C LYS A 82 -4.06 -4.89 -6.82
N LYS A 83 -4.23 -5.40 -8.05
CA LYS A 83 -3.10 -5.98 -8.80
C LYS A 83 -2.11 -4.92 -9.28
N ALA A 84 -2.60 -3.72 -9.60
CA ALA A 84 -1.77 -2.59 -9.95
C ALA A 84 -1.13 -1.94 -8.70
N MET A 85 -1.76 -2.10 -7.54
CA MET A 85 -1.30 -1.60 -6.25
C MET A 85 -0.51 -2.69 -5.53
N SER A 86 0.82 -2.71 -5.66
CA SER A 86 1.68 -3.67 -4.97
C SER A 86 1.37 -3.75 -3.47
N ASP A 87 1.22 -4.96 -2.92
CA ASP A 87 1.03 -5.13 -1.48
C ASP A 87 2.23 -4.51 -0.75
N LEU A 88 1.96 -3.74 0.31
CA LEU A 88 3.02 -3.16 1.11
C LEU A 88 3.52 -4.21 2.08
N VAL A 89 4.78 -4.63 1.93
CA VAL A 89 5.40 -5.64 2.79
C VAL A 89 6.76 -5.16 3.22
N ILE A 90 7.02 -5.17 4.53
CA ILE A 90 8.37 -5.02 5.08
C ILE A 90 8.99 -6.41 5.16
N CYS A 91 10.04 -6.65 4.39
CA CYS A 91 10.76 -7.92 4.38
C CYS A 91 11.81 -7.98 5.49
N LYS A 92 12.52 -6.87 5.73
CA LYS A 92 13.59 -6.80 6.73
C LYS A 92 13.93 -5.36 7.12
N LEU A 93 14.36 -5.17 8.36
CA LEU A 93 14.97 -3.93 8.85
C LEU A 93 16.45 -4.17 9.17
N SER A 94 17.31 -3.19 8.91
CA SER A 94 18.71 -3.22 9.36
C SER A 94 18.80 -3.26 10.89
N ASP A 95 17.93 -2.49 11.53
CA ASP A 95 17.78 -2.39 12.97
C ASP A 95 16.30 -2.21 13.32
N ALA A 96 15.88 -2.83 14.42
CA ALA A 96 14.52 -2.70 14.96
C ALA A 96 14.51 -1.86 16.25
N CYS A 97 15.51 -0.99 16.43
CA CYS A 97 15.57 -0.09 17.58
C CYS A 97 16.33 1.21 17.28
N ALA A 98 15.97 2.27 18.00
CA ALA A 98 16.65 3.57 17.96
C ALA A 98 16.50 4.33 19.28
N SER A 99 17.31 5.37 19.47
CA SER A 99 17.11 6.28 20.59
C SER A 99 15.88 7.15 20.33
N VAL A 100 15.18 7.56 21.40
CA VAL A 100 14.09 8.55 21.34
C VAL A 100 14.47 9.88 20.69
N ALA A 101 15.76 10.20 20.58
CA ALA A 101 16.26 11.35 19.84
C ALA A 101 15.86 11.35 18.35
N GLY A 102 15.62 10.18 17.76
CA GLY A 102 15.49 10.01 16.31
C GLY A 102 16.83 10.19 15.59
N GLY A 103 16.77 10.36 14.27
CA GLY A 103 17.93 10.63 13.41
C GLY A 103 18.81 9.42 13.08
N LYS A 104 18.59 8.25 13.71
CA LYS A 104 19.28 7.01 13.35
C LYS A 104 18.88 6.60 11.92
N GLU A 105 19.87 6.37 11.07
CA GLU A 105 19.68 5.84 9.73
C GLU A 105 19.32 4.35 9.79
N ILE A 106 18.28 3.96 9.04
CA ILE A 106 17.74 2.60 8.95
C ILE A 106 17.58 2.24 7.48
N ILE A 107 17.96 1.01 7.13
CA ILE A 107 17.66 0.43 5.82
C ILE A 107 16.52 -0.57 5.97
N LEU A 108 15.42 -0.32 5.24
CA LEU A 108 14.25 -1.19 5.17
C LEU A 108 14.20 -1.86 3.80
N LEU A 109 14.17 -3.20 3.78
CA LEU A 109 13.91 -3.99 2.58
C LEU A 109 12.42 -4.30 2.49
N CYS A 110 11.84 -4.13 1.31
CA CYS A 110 10.41 -4.27 1.08
C CYS A 110 10.09 -4.89 -0.28
N GLU A 111 8.84 -5.29 -0.44
CA GLU A 111 8.27 -5.51 -1.78
C GLU A 111 8.20 -4.21 -2.58
N LYS A 112 7.82 -4.31 -3.86
CA LYS A 112 7.88 -3.18 -4.78
C LYS A 112 7.00 -2.02 -4.32
N VAL A 113 7.58 -0.83 -4.17
CA VAL A 113 6.87 0.41 -3.82
C VAL A 113 6.98 1.48 -4.91
N ALA A 114 5.99 2.37 -4.97
CA ALA A 114 6.10 3.60 -5.76
C ALA A 114 6.84 4.65 -4.92
N LYS A 115 7.98 5.15 -5.42
CA LYS A 115 8.85 6.03 -4.60
C LYS A 115 8.19 7.38 -4.28
N GLU A 116 7.26 7.84 -5.11
CA GLU A 116 6.47 9.07 -4.98
C GLU A 116 5.25 8.91 -4.06
N ASP A 117 4.91 7.67 -3.69
CA ASP A 117 3.68 7.35 -2.98
C ASP A 117 3.96 6.30 -1.90
N ILE A 118 4.94 6.59 -1.04
CA ILE A 118 5.32 5.71 0.06
C ILE A 118 5.84 6.53 1.24
N SER A 119 5.51 6.07 2.45
CA SER A 119 6.01 6.61 3.71
C SER A 119 6.30 5.47 4.69
N VAL A 120 7.23 5.72 5.62
CA VAL A 120 7.54 4.80 6.73
C VAL A 120 6.92 5.40 7.99
N ARG A 121 5.82 4.82 8.46
CA ARG A 121 5.06 5.30 9.62
C ARG A 121 5.54 4.61 10.88
N PHE A 122 5.82 5.39 11.91
CA PHE A 122 6.04 4.94 13.28
C PHE A 122 4.84 5.36 14.13
N TYR A 123 4.38 4.49 15.02
CA TYR A 123 3.30 4.85 15.93
C TYR A 123 3.31 4.03 17.21
N GLU A 124 2.90 4.65 18.30
CA GLU A 124 2.59 4.00 19.56
C GLU A 124 1.08 3.85 19.67
N GLU A 125 0.61 2.65 19.97
CA GLU A 125 -0.81 2.35 20.18
C GLU A 125 -1.02 1.74 21.56
N GLN A 126 -2.04 2.22 22.27
CA GLN A 126 -2.51 1.59 23.50
C GLN A 126 -4.04 1.47 23.45
N HIS A 127 -4.57 0.26 23.65
CA HIS A 127 -6.01 -0.02 23.67
C HIS A 127 -6.77 0.47 22.41
N GLY A 128 -6.19 0.34 21.21
CA GLY A 128 -6.81 0.82 19.97
C GLY A 128 -6.65 2.31 19.71
N HIS A 129 -5.99 3.05 20.59
CA HIS A 129 -5.77 4.49 20.46
C HIS A 129 -4.31 4.80 20.14
N ILE A 130 -4.10 5.54 19.06
CA ILE A 130 -2.78 6.05 18.68
C ILE A 130 -2.36 7.16 19.64
N LEU A 131 -1.34 6.91 20.45
CA LEU A 131 -0.79 7.85 21.42
C LEU A 131 0.27 8.78 20.82
N TRP A 132 0.95 8.29 19.79
CA TRP A 132 1.96 9.02 19.03
C TRP A 132 2.05 8.41 17.63
N GLU A 133 2.26 9.26 16.63
CA GLU A 133 2.52 8.88 15.25
C GLU A 133 3.49 9.87 14.64
N ASP A 134 4.46 9.38 13.89
CA ASP A 134 5.36 10.20 13.08
C ASP A 134 5.91 9.40 11.89
N VAL A 135 6.61 10.05 10.98
CA VAL A 135 7.15 9.43 9.75
C VAL A 135 8.67 9.47 9.71
N GLY A 136 9.28 8.39 9.21
CA GLY A 136 10.69 8.36 8.88
C GLY A 136 11.04 9.38 7.81
N GLU A 137 12.15 10.09 7.98
CA GLU A 137 12.61 11.13 7.08
C GLU A 137 13.46 10.54 5.94
N PHE A 138 13.02 10.72 4.70
CA PHE A 138 13.77 10.36 3.49
C PHE A 138 13.27 11.13 2.26
N GLN A 139 14.07 11.16 1.21
CA GLN A 139 13.72 11.69 -0.11
C GLN A 139 13.48 10.56 -1.11
N HIS A 140 12.82 10.88 -2.23
CA HIS A 140 12.60 9.94 -3.34
C HIS A 140 13.88 9.23 -3.83
N SER A 141 15.03 9.90 -3.74
CA SER A 141 16.35 9.38 -4.11
C SER A 141 16.86 8.29 -3.16
N ASN A 142 16.33 8.23 -1.93
CA ASN A 142 16.68 7.20 -0.95
C ASN A 142 15.88 5.90 -1.11
N VAL A 143 14.89 5.88 -2.01
CA VAL A 143 14.18 4.65 -2.41
C VAL A 143 15.00 3.93 -3.48
N HIS A 144 15.74 2.90 -3.07
CA HIS A 144 16.61 2.14 -3.94
C HIS A 144 15.82 1.10 -4.74
N LYS A 145 15.76 1.32 -6.07
CA LYS A 145 15.19 0.37 -7.05
C LYS A 145 13.77 -0.12 -6.69
N GLN A 146 12.99 0.70 -5.97
CA GLN A 146 11.64 0.39 -5.51
C GLN A 146 11.53 -0.77 -4.51
N VAL A 147 12.64 -1.29 -3.96
CA VAL A 147 12.64 -2.49 -3.10
C VAL A 147 13.41 -2.30 -1.79
N ALA A 148 13.99 -1.12 -1.59
CA ALA A 148 14.58 -0.72 -0.32
C ALA A 148 14.44 0.78 -0.08
N ILE A 149 14.38 1.18 1.18
CA ILE A 149 14.29 2.58 1.61
C ILE A 149 15.36 2.81 2.67
N SER A 150 16.26 3.78 2.45
CA SER A 150 17.07 4.36 3.53
C SER A 150 16.35 5.57 4.10
N PHE A 151 16.16 5.64 5.41
CA PHE A 151 15.49 6.75 6.06
C PHE A 151 16.08 7.01 7.44
N ARG A 152 15.79 8.18 8.01
CA ARG A 152 16.11 8.51 9.40
C ARG A 152 14.88 8.37 10.28
N THR A 153 15.06 7.71 11.42
CA THR A 153 14.00 7.55 12.42
C THR A 153 13.47 8.91 12.90
N PRO A 154 12.15 9.05 13.08
CA PRO A 154 11.58 10.26 13.67
C PRO A 154 11.96 10.38 15.15
N ARG A 155 11.86 11.60 15.68
CA ARG A 155 12.02 11.87 17.12
C ARG A 155 10.76 11.41 17.85
N TYR A 156 10.91 10.75 18.99
CA TYR A 156 9.77 10.39 19.83
C TYR A 156 9.16 11.62 20.52
N ARG A 157 7.88 11.56 20.91
CA ARG A 157 7.15 12.69 21.51
C ARG A 157 7.83 13.32 22.74
N THR A 158 8.60 12.55 23.50
CA THR A 158 9.40 13.03 24.63
C THR A 158 10.78 12.39 24.61
N LEU A 159 11.80 13.14 25.03
CA LEU A 159 13.16 12.60 25.20
C LEU A 159 13.37 11.99 26.58
N GLU A 160 12.50 12.33 27.53
CA GLU A 160 12.59 11.95 28.94
C GLU A 160 11.75 10.70 29.17
N ILE A 161 12.31 9.55 28.80
CA ILE A 161 11.75 8.23 29.12
C ILE A 161 12.71 7.48 30.04
N GLU A 162 12.17 6.76 31.03
CA GLU A 162 12.97 5.94 31.94
C GLU A 162 13.20 4.52 31.41
N GLN A 163 12.24 4.00 30.64
CA GLN A 163 12.25 2.65 30.11
C GLN A 163 11.97 2.68 28.61
N SER A 164 12.50 1.68 27.89
CA SER A 164 12.22 1.52 26.46
C SER A 164 10.72 1.46 26.18
N VAL A 165 10.31 2.11 25.09
CA VAL A 165 8.94 2.10 24.58
C VAL A 165 8.90 1.25 23.32
N MET A 166 7.98 0.29 23.28
CA MET A 166 7.69 -0.46 22.06
C MET A 166 6.70 0.33 21.21
N VAL A 167 7.12 0.70 20.02
CA VAL A 167 6.27 1.29 18.98
C VAL A 167 6.15 0.31 17.81
N ASN A 168 5.31 0.64 16.85
CA ASN A 168 5.18 -0.08 15.60
C ASN A 168 5.80 0.72 14.46
N ILE A 169 6.42 0.02 13.51
CA ILE A 169 6.85 0.54 12.22
C ILE A 169 6.07 -0.16 11.10
N GLN A 170 5.59 0.59 10.12
CA GLN A 170 4.88 0.06 8.96
C GLN A 170 5.12 0.91 7.71
N LEU A 171 4.96 0.31 6.54
CA LEU A 171 4.82 1.08 5.30
C LEU A 171 3.39 1.61 5.20
N ARG A 172 3.24 2.83 4.66
CA ARG A 172 1.95 3.44 4.35
C ARG A 172 2.02 4.14 3.00
N ARG A 173 1.04 3.88 2.14
CA ARG A 173 0.82 4.58 0.87
C ARG A 173 -0.08 5.79 1.13
N PRO A 174 0.40 7.03 0.93
CA PRO A 174 -0.41 8.22 1.19
C PRO A 174 -1.65 8.36 0.30
N SER A 175 -1.61 7.89 -0.95
CA SER A 175 -2.70 8.08 -1.93
C SER A 175 -4.02 7.40 -1.56
N ASP A 176 -3.96 6.21 -0.96
CA ASP A 176 -5.13 5.38 -0.63
C ASP A 176 -5.18 4.98 0.85
N GLY A 177 -4.15 5.32 1.64
CA GLY A 177 -4.05 4.97 3.04
C GLY A 177 -3.72 3.50 3.30
N ALA A 178 -3.41 2.69 2.28
CA ALA A 178 -3.04 1.29 2.46
C ALA A 178 -1.75 1.16 3.28
N THR A 179 -1.67 0.11 4.09
CA THR A 179 -0.55 -0.13 5.01
C THR A 179 -0.03 -1.55 4.93
N SER A 180 1.25 -1.75 5.25
CA SER A 180 1.76 -3.09 5.53
C SER A 180 1.29 -3.58 6.89
N GLU A 181 1.50 -4.87 7.16
CA GLU A 181 1.51 -5.37 8.54
C GLU A 181 2.53 -4.58 9.38
N PRO A 182 2.18 -4.23 10.64
CA PRO A 182 3.10 -3.54 11.52
C PRO A 182 4.17 -4.49 12.08
N LEU A 183 5.37 -3.96 12.25
CA LEU A 183 6.46 -4.64 12.95
C LEU A 183 6.81 -3.89 14.24
N PRO A 184 7.22 -4.60 15.30
CA PRO A 184 7.67 -3.96 16.54
C PRO A 184 9.00 -3.23 16.33
N PHE A 185 9.13 -2.06 16.93
CA PHE A 185 10.35 -1.24 16.94
C PHE A 185 10.57 -0.64 18.33
N GLU A 186 11.76 -0.81 18.89
CA GLU A 186 12.07 -0.37 20.26
C GLU A 186 12.70 1.04 20.27
N LEU A 187 12.12 1.96 21.03
CA LEU A 187 12.68 3.28 21.29
C LEU A 187 13.27 3.33 22.70
N PHE A 188 14.58 3.55 22.81
CA PHE A 188 15.30 3.54 24.10
C PHE A 188 15.73 4.95 24.55
N PRO A 189 15.91 5.17 25.87
CA PRO A 189 16.33 6.46 26.44
C PRO A 189 17.67 6.98 25.86
N LEU A 190 17.90 8.30 25.93
CA LEU A 190 19.14 8.93 25.48
C LEU A 190 20.40 8.29 26.09
N ASP A 191 20.37 8.05 27.40
CA ASP A 191 21.53 7.53 28.15
C ASP A 191 21.83 6.05 27.87
N SER A 192 20.85 5.33 27.32
CA SER A 192 21.00 3.92 26.97
C SER A 192 21.83 3.72 25.69
N ALA A 193 22.14 4.78 24.93
CA ALA A 193 23.00 4.69 23.74
C ALA A 193 24.44 4.22 24.07
N ASN A 194 24.91 4.41 25.31
CA ASN A 194 26.22 3.94 25.78
C ASN A 194 26.20 2.49 26.26
N LEU A 195 25.03 1.89 26.44
CA LEU A 195 24.87 0.48 26.76
C LEU A 195 24.66 -0.26 25.45
N LYS A 196 25.77 -0.55 24.73
CA LYS A 196 25.73 -1.50 23.62
C LYS A 196 24.95 -2.74 24.09
N PRO A 197 23.86 -3.14 23.43
CA PRO A 197 23.22 -4.39 23.75
C PRO A 197 24.30 -5.47 23.64
N LYS A 198 24.57 -6.20 24.74
CA LYS A 198 25.31 -7.46 24.64
C LYS A 198 24.55 -8.28 23.61
N ARG A 199 25.12 -8.40 22.40
CA ARG A 199 24.64 -9.32 21.38
C ARG A 199 24.52 -10.68 22.06
N LYS A 200 23.30 -11.07 22.45
CA LYS A 200 22.99 -12.48 22.57
C LYS A 200 23.14 -13.00 21.15
N ARG A 201 24.22 -13.73 20.91
CA ARG A 201 24.39 -14.51 19.68
C ARG A 201 23.07 -15.27 19.50
N PRO A 202 22.37 -15.16 18.35
CA PRO A 202 21.42 -16.20 18.00
C PRO A 202 22.19 -17.50 18.09
N ASN A 203 21.70 -18.45 18.88
CA ASN A 203 22.22 -19.81 18.82
C ASN A 203 22.23 -20.21 17.35
N THR A 204 23.39 -20.75 16.97
CA THR A 204 23.64 -21.53 15.76
C THR A 204 22.35 -22.03 15.13
N TRP A 205 22.16 -21.66 13.87
CA TRP A 205 21.36 -22.44 12.94
C TRP A 205 21.81 -23.90 13.09
N ASP A 206 20.93 -24.76 13.60
CA ASP A 206 21.11 -26.20 13.48
C ASP A 206 21.09 -26.49 11.98
N ALA A 207 22.28 -26.62 11.41
CA ALA A 207 22.47 -27.21 10.10
C ALA A 207 22.01 -28.68 10.18
N PRO A 208 21.16 -29.17 9.26
CA PRO A 208 20.94 -30.61 9.18
C PRO A 208 22.28 -31.30 8.89
N GLU A 209 22.63 -32.24 9.75
CA GLU A 209 23.80 -33.09 9.59
C GLU A 209 23.78 -33.84 8.25
N HIS A 210 24.93 -33.80 7.57
CA HIS A 210 25.49 -34.88 6.76
C HIS A 210 24.57 -35.54 5.68
N ILE A 211 24.78 -35.17 4.42
CA ILE A 211 24.48 -36.04 3.27
C ILE A 211 25.84 -36.54 2.74
N PRO A 212 26.09 -37.86 2.68
CA PRO A 212 27.35 -38.38 2.15
C PRO A 212 27.41 -38.23 0.63
N GLU A 213 28.57 -37.78 0.13
CA GLU A 213 28.93 -37.79 -1.29
C GLU A 213 29.08 -39.23 -1.81
N GLY A 214 28.40 -39.56 -2.92
CA GLY A 214 28.79 -40.71 -3.75
C GLY A 214 27.65 -41.42 -4.48
N ALA A 215 27.27 -40.93 -5.67
CA ALA A 215 27.02 -41.75 -6.87
C ALA A 215 26.70 -40.85 -8.09
N PRO A 216 27.17 -41.18 -9.31
CA PRO A 216 27.07 -40.32 -10.48
C PRO A 216 25.81 -40.57 -11.31
N GLY A 217 25.33 -39.49 -11.96
CA GLY A 217 24.64 -39.55 -13.25
C GLY A 217 23.11 -39.58 -13.23
N ALA A 218 22.49 -38.48 -13.66
CA ALA A 218 21.57 -38.46 -14.80
C ALA A 218 21.02 -37.04 -15.04
N TYR A 219 21.03 -36.66 -16.32
CA TYR A 219 20.27 -35.64 -17.05
C TYR A 219 18.99 -35.11 -16.36
N TYR A 220 18.58 -33.84 -16.49
CA TYR A 220 18.24 -33.17 -17.75
C TYR A 220 18.37 -31.63 -17.68
N ASN A 221 18.80 -31.06 -18.81
CA ASN A 221 18.60 -29.66 -19.20
C ASN A 221 17.14 -29.25 -19.12
N LEU A 222 16.86 -27.98 -18.83
CA LEU A 222 15.75 -27.24 -19.41
C LEU A 222 16.06 -25.74 -19.38
N LEU A 223 15.63 -25.11 -20.48
CA LEU A 223 15.68 -23.69 -20.85
C LEU A 223 15.10 -22.76 -19.78
#